data_AF-A0A7J0BLK8-F1
#
_entry.id   AF-A0A7J0BLK8-F1
#
_cell.length_a   1.000
_cell.length_b   1.000
_cell.length_c   1.000
_cell.angle_alpha   90.00
_cell.angle_beta   90.00
_cell.angle_gamma   90.00
#
_symmetry.space_group_name_H-M   'P 1'
#
loop_
_entity.id
_entity.type
_entity.pdbx_description
1 polymer ?
#
loop_
_entity_poly.entity_id
_entity_poly.type
_entity_poly.pdbx_seq_one_letter_code
_entity_poly.pdbx_strand_id
1 'polypeptide(L)'
;MTKHRLQAWEMMREAKDCLGMPALERIFRRGHKQLYKQMRNPDYDGDSARPDIQRVRVLLHDLHEAGGTKLAHAMLNYMAEALGMHCVPDAVGIPDKGDVLAECLDDYPVLTRLHNAIQDRADMREVQALAEEVKGEIDETVVAYRQDLEA
;
A
#
# COMPACT_ATOMS: atom_id res chain seq x y z
N MET A 1 -13.60 -11.39 8.44
CA MET A 1 -12.59 -12.05 7.59
C MET A 1 -11.32 -11.23 7.68
N THR A 2 -10.28 -11.75 8.33
CA THR A 2 -8.96 -11.10 8.44
C THR A 2 -8.42 -10.89 7.03
N LYS A 3 -8.14 -9.64 6.60
CA LYS A 3 -7.40 -9.38 5.36
C LYS A 3 -6.04 -10.06 5.50
N HIS A 4 -5.86 -11.24 4.91
CA HIS A 4 -4.57 -11.93 4.89
C HIS A 4 -3.62 -11.05 4.09
N ARG A 5 -2.76 -10.27 4.77
CA ARG A 5 -1.68 -9.54 4.11
C ARG A 5 -0.78 -10.59 3.48
N LEU A 6 -0.72 -10.61 2.14
CA LEU A 6 0.09 -11.54 1.38
C LEU A 6 1.52 -11.55 1.97
N GLN A 7 2.02 -12.72 2.34
CA GLN A 7 3.36 -12.88 2.86
C GLN A 7 4.36 -12.88 1.69
N ALA A 8 5.61 -12.48 1.96
CA ALA A 8 6.62 -12.37 0.92
C ALA A 8 6.90 -13.70 0.18
N TRP A 9 6.80 -14.84 0.86
CA TRP A 9 6.97 -16.15 0.23
C TRP A 9 5.77 -16.51 -0.68
N GLU A 10 4.56 -16.08 -0.32
CA GLU A 10 3.35 -16.23 -1.14
C GLU A 10 3.47 -15.38 -2.41
N MET A 11 3.93 -14.13 -2.30
CA MET A 11 4.20 -13.26 -3.44
C MET A 11 5.18 -13.89 -4.43
N MET A 12 6.28 -14.50 -3.94
CA MET A 12 7.25 -15.19 -4.80
C MET A 12 6.64 -16.42 -5.49
N ARG A 13 5.79 -17.17 -4.78
CA ARG A 13 5.08 -18.33 -5.33
C ARG A 13 4.11 -17.90 -6.44
N GLU A 14 3.31 -16.88 -6.20
CA GLU A 14 2.37 -16.34 -7.19
C GLU A 14 3.10 -15.74 -8.39
N ALA A 15 4.21 -15.03 -8.18
CA ALA A 15 5.06 -14.54 -9.26
C ALA A 15 5.60 -15.69 -10.12
N LYS A 16 5.92 -16.85 -9.53
CA LYS A 16 6.32 -18.07 -10.26
C LYS A 16 5.18 -18.58 -11.13
N ASP A 17 3.95 -18.55 -10.62
CA ASP A 17 2.78 -19.06 -11.34
C ASP A 17 2.41 -18.15 -12.52
N CYS A 18 2.63 -16.84 -12.39
CA CYS A 18 2.38 -15.87 -13.47
C CYS A 18 3.51 -15.83 -14.53
N LEU A 19 4.77 -15.82 -14.11
CA LEU A 19 5.92 -15.54 -15.01
C LEU A 19 6.75 -16.78 -15.37
N GLY A 20 6.62 -17.85 -14.58
CA GLY A 20 7.45 -19.04 -14.69
C GLY A 20 8.83 -18.90 -14.03
N MET A 21 9.39 -20.04 -13.61
CA MET A 21 10.71 -20.10 -12.96
C MET A 21 11.85 -19.49 -13.81
N PRO A 22 11.96 -19.72 -15.13
CA PRO A 22 13.05 -19.15 -15.94
C PRO A 22 13.06 -17.61 -15.95
N ALA A 23 11.89 -16.98 -15.88
CA ALA A 23 11.80 -15.52 -15.79
C ALA A 23 12.32 -15.02 -14.44
N LEU A 24 11.95 -15.68 -13.34
CA LEU A 24 12.43 -15.34 -12.01
C LEU A 24 13.94 -15.53 -11.85
N GLU A 25 14.52 -16.58 -12.43
CA GLU A 25 15.98 -16.78 -12.46
C GLU A 25 16.70 -15.61 -13.15
N ARG A 26 16.15 -15.10 -14.25
CA ARG A 26 16.69 -13.95 -14.97
C ARG A 26 16.55 -12.64 -14.19
N ILE A 27 15.41 -12.44 -13.52
CA ILE A 27 15.12 -11.24 -12.72
C ILE A 27 16.02 -11.19 -11.48
N PHE A 28 16.05 -12.26 -10.68
CA PHE A 28 16.75 -12.28 -9.40
C PHE A 28 18.20 -12.76 -9.50
N ARG A 29 18.63 -13.28 -10.66
CA ARG A 29 19.98 -13.83 -10.89
C ARG A 29 20.36 -14.91 -9.89
N ARG A 30 19.39 -15.76 -9.52
CA ARG A 30 19.55 -16.91 -8.62
C ARG A 30 19.11 -18.19 -9.31
N GLY A 31 19.72 -19.32 -8.96
CA GLY A 31 19.30 -20.63 -9.48
C GLY A 31 18.01 -21.15 -8.84
N HIS A 32 17.29 -22.02 -9.55
CA HIS A 32 15.98 -22.55 -9.19
C HIS A 32 15.87 -23.04 -7.73
N LYS A 33 16.87 -23.78 -7.22
CA LYS A 33 16.83 -24.32 -5.86
C LYS A 33 16.71 -23.20 -4.83
N GLN A 34 17.45 -22.12 -5.00
CA GLN A 34 17.42 -20.99 -4.09
C GLN A 34 16.09 -20.24 -4.17
N LEU A 35 15.52 -20.10 -5.37
CA LEU A 35 14.21 -19.48 -5.57
C LEU A 35 13.08 -20.31 -4.96
N TYR A 36 13.11 -21.64 -5.09
CA TYR A 36 12.12 -22.51 -4.44
C TYR A 36 12.14 -22.38 -2.92
N LYS A 37 13.32 -22.23 -2.29
CA LYS A 37 13.39 -21.98 -0.84
C LYS A 37 12.73 -20.67 -0.43
N GLN A 38 12.74 -19.65 -1.31
CA GLN A 38 12.05 -18.37 -1.07
C GLN A 38 10.53 -18.45 -1.24
N MET A 39 9.99 -19.55 -1.76
CA MET A 39 8.55 -19.76 -1.99
C MET A 39 7.92 -20.69 -0.94
N ARG A 40 8.71 -21.16 0.02
CA ARG A 40 8.30 -22.09 1.07
C ARG A 40 7.80 -21.33 2.29
N ASN A 41 6.81 -21.91 2.98
CA ASN A 41 6.26 -21.30 4.17
C ASN A 41 7.25 -21.49 5.33
N PRO A 42 7.81 -20.41 5.90
CA PRO A 42 8.83 -20.53 6.95
C PRO A 42 8.32 -21.19 8.23
N ASP A 43 7.01 -21.18 8.49
CA ASP A 43 6.42 -21.76 9.71
C ASP A 43 6.35 -23.30 9.65
N TYR A 44 6.37 -23.88 8.45
CA TYR A 44 6.24 -25.33 8.24
C TYR A 44 7.47 -25.96 7.56
N ASP A 45 8.27 -25.17 6.86
CA ASP A 45 9.44 -25.64 6.10
C ASP A 45 10.76 -25.18 6.73
N GLY A 46 11.52 -26.11 7.32
CA GLY A 46 12.84 -25.87 7.90
C GLY A 46 13.95 -25.54 6.89
N ASP A 47 13.67 -25.65 5.58
CA ASP A 47 14.57 -25.29 4.47
C ASP A 47 13.95 -24.16 3.62
N SER A 48 13.39 -23.17 4.31
CA SER A 48 12.95 -21.90 3.72
C SER A 48 14.09 -20.87 3.70
N ALA A 49 14.01 -19.90 2.80
CA ALA A 49 14.98 -18.81 2.71
C ALA A 49 14.25 -17.47 2.62
N ARG A 50 14.80 -16.43 3.24
CA ARG A 50 14.22 -15.08 3.18
C ARG A 50 14.10 -14.60 1.71
N PRO A 51 12.89 -14.33 1.21
CA PRO A 51 12.64 -13.83 -0.15
C PRO A 51 13.39 -12.55 -0.47
N ASP A 52 13.82 -12.37 -1.72
CA ASP A 52 14.52 -11.15 -2.13
C ASP A 52 13.64 -9.89 -1.98
N ILE A 53 12.35 -9.99 -2.28
CA ILE A 53 11.39 -8.89 -2.04
C ILE A 53 11.27 -8.51 -0.55
N GLN A 54 11.40 -9.49 0.36
CA GLN A 54 11.41 -9.21 1.80
C GLN A 54 12.69 -8.49 2.21
N ARG A 55 13.82 -8.81 1.57
CA ARG A 55 15.09 -8.10 1.82
C ARG A 55 15.02 -6.65 1.37
N VAL A 56 14.38 -6.37 0.23
CA VAL A 56 14.14 -4.99 -0.22
C VAL A 56 13.26 -4.25 0.78
N ARG A 57 12.19 -4.87 1.30
CA ARG A 57 11.39 -4.26 2.38
C ARG A 57 12.22 -3.92 3.62
N VAL A 58 13.10 -4.83 4.06
CA VAL A 58 14.00 -4.58 5.20
C VAL A 58 14.96 -3.43 4.91
N LEU A 59 15.55 -3.38 3.71
CA LEU A 59 16.41 -2.27 3.29
C LEU A 59 15.69 -0.91 3.38
N LEU A 60 14.45 -0.83 2.89
CA LEU A 60 13.67 0.41 2.92
C LEU A 60 13.35 0.85 4.35
N HIS A 61 13.01 -0.10 5.21
CA HIS A 61 12.79 0.14 6.65
C HIS A 61 14.07 0.67 7.31
N ASP A 62 15.20 -0.02 7.13
CA ASP A 62 16.46 0.37 7.77
C ASP A 62 16.98 1.72 7.26
N LEU A 63 16.72 2.05 5.98
CA LEU A 63 16.96 3.39 5.44
C LEU A 63 16.12 4.45 6.13
N HIS A 64 14.84 4.19 6.38
CA HIS A 64 13.97 5.13 7.11
C HIS A 64 14.47 5.38 8.53
N GLU A 65 14.75 4.31 9.28
CA GLU A 65 15.26 4.37 10.66
C GLU A 65 16.62 5.10 10.74
N ALA A 66 17.45 4.99 9.71
CA ALA A 66 18.72 5.72 9.61
C ALA A 66 18.58 7.19 9.18
N GLY A 67 17.35 7.72 9.04
CA GLY A 67 17.08 9.10 8.59
C GLY A 67 17.04 9.29 7.07
N GLY A 68 17.15 8.21 6.30
CA GLY A 68 17.12 8.17 4.84
C GLY A 68 15.71 8.12 4.23
N THR A 69 14.68 8.64 4.92
CA THR A 69 13.27 8.56 4.49
C THR A 69 13.03 9.03 3.05
N LYS A 70 13.67 10.12 2.63
CA LYS A 70 13.54 10.64 1.26
C LYS A 70 14.02 9.62 0.21
N LEU A 71 15.12 8.92 0.50
CA LEU A 71 15.66 7.88 -0.39
C LEU A 71 14.75 6.65 -0.39
N ALA A 72 14.30 6.19 0.78
CA ALA A 72 13.37 5.07 0.87
C ALA A 72 12.06 5.34 0.08
N HIS A 73 11.52 6.55 0.19
CA HIS A 73 10.35 6.97 -0.56
C HIS A 73 10.60 7.02 -2.08
N ALA A 74 11.75 7.55 -2.51
CA ALA A 74 12.12 7.56 -3.93
C ALA A 74 12.25 6.15 -4.51
N MET A 75 12.82 5.20 -3.74
CA MET A 75 12.92 3.80 -4.15
C MET A 75 11.54 3.13 -4.24
N LEU A 76 10.61 3.42 -3.33
CA LEU A 76 9.23 2.95 -3.40
C LEU A 76 8.52 3.46 -4.66
N ASN A 77 8.62 4.76 -4.95
CA ASN A 77 8.04 5.34 -6.16
C ASN A 77 8.64 4.77 -7.44
N TYR A 78 9.96 4.56 -7.47
CA TYR A 78 10.62 3.90 -8.59
C TYR A 78 10.05 2.48 -8.86
N MET A 79 9.74 1.72 -7.81
CA MET A 79 9.11 0.40 -7.98
C MET A 79 7.65 0.51 -8.45
N ALA A 80 6.90 1.50 -7.95
CA ALA A 80 5.49 1.72 -8.31
C ALA A 80 5.31 2.25 -9.75
N GLU A 81 6.31 2.96 -10.28
CA GLU A 81 6.29 3.56 -11.62
C GLU A 81 6.02 2.52 -12.73
N ALA A 82 6.48 1.27 -12.56
CA ALA A 82 6.23 0.18 -13.50
C ALA A 82 4.74 -0.13 -13.72
N LEU A 83 3.87 0.31 -12.80
CA LEU A 83 2.41 0.17 -12.87
C LEU A 83 1.69 1.51 -13.10
N GLY A 84 2.41 2.60 -13.35
CA GLY A 84 1.84 3.95 -13.47
C GLY A 84 1.29 4.47 -12.13
N MET A 85 1.85 4.02 -11.02
CA MET A 85 1.42 4.36 -9.67
C MET A 85 2.50 5.15 -8.92
N HIS A 86 2.11 5.84 -7.85
CA HIS A 86 3.02 6.41 -6.87
C HIS A 86 2.57 6.03 -5.46
N CYS A 87 3.53 5.95 -4.54
CA CYS A 87 3.27 5.72 -3.13
C CYS A 87 3.04 7.05 -2.44
N VAL A 88 1.88 7.21 -1.83
CA VAL A 88 1.63 8.23 -0.82
C VAL A 88 1.87 7.62 0.56
N PRO A 89 2.35 8.39 1.55
CA PRO A 89 2.29 7.94 2.94
C PRO A 89 0.88 7.47 3.26
N ASP A 90 0.75 6.45 4.12
CA ASP A 90 -0.57 6.09 4.66
C ASP A 90 -1.22 7.36 5.22
N ALA A 91 -2.50 7.54 4.92
CA ALA A 91 -3.32 8.69 5.30
C ALA A 91 -2.89 9.28 6.65
N VAL A 92 -2.49 10.55 6.63
CA VAL A 92 -2.26 11.37 7.84
C VAL A 92 -3.55 12.12 8.21
N GLY A 93 -4.71 11.62 7.77
CA GLY A 93 -5.99 12.13 8.22
C GLY A 93 -5.95 12.22 9.75
N ILE A 94 -6.24 13.39 10.28
CA ILE A 94 -6.32 13.62 11.72
C ILE A 94 -7.80 13.58 12.05
N PRO A 95 -8.32 12.45 12.59
CA PRO A 95 -9.72 12.38 13.00
C PRO A 95 -10.05 13.54 13.93
N ASP A 96 -11.07 14.30 13.61
CA ASP A 96 -11.52 15.45 14.38
C ASP A 96 -12.88 15.18 15.07
N LYS A 97 -13.48 14.01 14.82
CA LYS A 97 -14.73 13.57 15.44
C LYS A 97 -14.48 12.63 16.62
N GLY A 98 -15.53 12.45 17.42
CA GLY A 98 -15.46 11.69 18.67
C GLY A 98 -15.45 10.18 18.51
N ASP A 99 -15.90 9.67 17.36
CA ASP A 99 -15.93 8.23 17.04
C ASP A 99 -15.97 7.99 15.52
N VAL A 100 -15.73 6.74 15.12
CA VAL A 100 -15.69 6.31 13.71
C VAL A 100 -17.03 6.54 12.98
N LEU A 101 -18.16 6.44 13.70
CA LEU A 101 -19.48 6.65 13.08
C LEU A 101 -19.68 8.12 12.73
N ALA A 102 -19.22 9.03 13.59
CA ALA A 102 -19.27 10.47 13.36
C ALA A 102 -18.36 10.88 12.20
N GLU A 103 -17.16 10.30 12.08
CA GLU A 103 -16.28 10.47 10.90
C GLU A 103 -16.99 10.04 9.61
N CYS A 104 -17.56 8.82 9.59
CA CYS A 104 -18.31 8.31 8.43
C CYS A 104 -19.49 9.23 8.04
N LEU A 105 -20.07 9.96 8.99
CA LEU A 105 -21.18 10.86 8.73
C LEU A 105 -20.72 12.20 8.13
N ASP A 106 -19.49 12.63 8.41
CA ASP A 106 -18.94 13.90 7.91
C ASP A 106 -18.44 13.82 6.45
N ASP A 107 -18.15 12.60 5.97
CA ASP A 107 -17.86 12.35 4.55
C ASP A 107 -19.01 12.82 3.62
N TYR A 108 -20.28 12.66 4.06
CA TYR A 108 -21.44 12.80 3.17
C TYR A 108 -21.67 14.23 2.66
N PRO A 109 -21.64 15.30 3.48
CA PRO A 109 -21.75 16.66 2.99
C PRO A 109 -20.73 17.00 1.89
N VAL A 110 -19.46 16.65 2.10
CA VAL A 110 -18.38 16.98 1.16
C VAL A 110 -18.54 16.21 -0.14
N LEU A 111 -18.86 14.92 -0.06
CA LEU A 111 -19.14 14.09 -1.23
C LEU A 111 -20.36 14.58 -2.02
N THR A 112 -21.41 15.02 -1.32
CA THR A 112 -22.61 15.58 -1.96
C THR A 112 -22.29 16.88 -2.70
N ARG A 113 -21.46 17.76 -2.14
CA ARG A 113 -21.00 18.98 -2.83
C ARG A 113 -20.24 18.66 -4.11
N LEU A 114 -19.32 17.69 -4.06
CA LEU A 114 -18.59 17.23 -5.24
C LEU A 114 -19.54 16.73 -6.34
N HIS A 115 -20.50 15.87 -5.98
CA HIS A 115 -21.45 15.32 -6.95
C HIS A 115 -22.33 16.41 -7.58
N ASN A 116 -22.81 17.37 -6.78
CA ASN A 116 -23.59 18.49 -7.30
C ASN A 116 -22.76 19.38 -8.24
N ALA A 117 -21.50 19.69 -7.89
CA ALA A 117 -20.61 20.47 -8.76
C ALA A 117 -20.35 19.78 -10.11
N ILE A 118 -20.19 18.46 -10.12
CA ILE A 118 -20.06 17.67 -11.35
C ILE A 118 -21.37 17.70 -12.16
N GLN A 119 -22.52 17.52 -11.50
CA GLN A 119 -23.84 17.54 -12.14
C GLN A 119 -24.12 18.90 -12.81
N ASP A 120 -23.74 19.99 -12.14
CA ASP A 120 -23.92 21.36 -12.63
C ASP A 120 -22.86 21.78 -13.66
N ARG A 121 -21.90 20.89 -13.98
CA ARG A 121 -20.77 21.14 -14.88
C ARG A 121 -19.93 22.35 -14.47
N ALA A 122 -19.64 22.45 -13.18
CA ALA A 122 -18.74 23.44 -12.62
C ALA A 122 -17.33 23.41 -13.27
N ASP A 123 -16.54 24.45 -13.02
CA ASP A 123 -15.17 24.51 -13.53
C ASP A 123 -14.32 23.35 -12.98
N MET A 124 -13.42 22.81 -13.80
CA MET A 124 -12.61 21.65 -13.40
C MET A 124 -11.73 21.91 -12.17
N ARG A 125 -11.31 23.16 -11.92
CA ARG A 125 -10.52 23.50 -10.72
C ARG A 125 -11.35 23.36 -9.45
N GLU A 126 -12.63 23.72 -9.51
CA GLU A 126 -13.56 23.57 -8.39
C GLU A 126 -13.83 22.09 -8.12
N VAL A 127 -14.10 21.30 -9.17
CA VAL A 127 -14.28 19.85 -9.05
C VAL A 127 -13.05 19.18 -8.47
N GLN A 128 -11.84 19.60 -8.88
CA GLN A 128 -10.58 19.09 -8.34
C GLN A 128 -10.39 19.46 -6.87
N ALA A 129 -10.68 20.70 -6.47
CA ALA A 129 -10.57 21.13 -5.08
C ALA A 129 -11.52 20.32 -4.18
N LEU A 130 -12.79 20.15 -4.59
CA LEU A 130 -13.77 19.33 -3.87
C LEU A 130 -13.35 17.85 -3.81
N ALA A 131 -12.73 17.33 -4.87
CA ALA A 131 -12.23 15.96 -4.87
C ALA A 131 -11.07 15.76 -3.89
N GLU A 132 -10.20 16.75 -3.71
CA GLU A 132 -9.16 16.70 -2.69
C GLU A 132 -9.72 16.80 -1.27
N GLU A 133 -10.76 17.63 -1.03
CA GLU A 133 -11.47 17.65 0.26
C GLU A 133 -12.07 16.28 0.59
N VAL A 134 -12.81 15.67 -0.36
CA VAL A 134 -13.41 14.33 -0.15
C VAL A 134 -12.35 13.29 0.22
N LYS A 135 -11.18 13.32 -0.43
CA LYS A 135 -10.09 12.40 -0.10
C LYS A 135 -9.59 12.63 1.33
N GLY A 136 -9.50 13.88 1.77
CA GLY A 136 -9.11 14.24 3.14
C GLY A 136 -10.06 13.65 4.19
N GLU A 137 -11.37 13.85 4.04
CA GLU A 137 -12.38 13.32 4.97
C GLU A 137 -12.34 11.79 5.03
N ILE A 138 -12.24 11.13 3.87
CA ILE A 138 -12.13 9.67 3.80
C ILE A 138 -10.83 9.17 4.47
N ASP A 139 -9.74 9.91 4.29
CA ASP A 139 -8.46 9.61 4.93
C ASP A 139 -8.56 9.71 6.47
N GLU A 140 -9.28 10.71 7.00
CA GLU A 140 -9.60 10.86 8.43
C GLU A 140 -10.43 9.68 8.95
N THR A 141 -11.52 9.33 8.24
CA THR A 141 -12.37 8.18 8.56
C THR A 141 -11.57 6.87 8.61
N VAL A 142 -10.67 6.64 7.65
CA VAL A 142 -9.81 5.44 7.61
C VAL A 142 -8.83 5.40 8.78
N VAL A 143 -8.27 6.54 9.17
CA VAL A 143 -7.37 6.63 10.33
C VAL A 143 -8.14 6.36 11.62
N ALA A 144 -9.32 6.96 11.80
CA ALA A 144 -10.17 6.73 12.97
C ALA A 144 -10.51 5.24 13.13
N TYR A 145 -10.90 4.58 12.04
CA TYR A 145 -11.20 3.14 12.06
C TYR A 145 -9.96 2.29 12.38
N ARG A 146 -8.78 2.66 11.88
CA ARG A 146 -7.52 1.98 12.22
C ARG A 146 -7.21 2.10 13.70
N GLN A 147 -7.35 3.29 14.27
CA GLN A 147 -7.12 3.55 15.70
C GLN A 147 -8.09 2.75 16.58
N ASP A 148 -9.37 2.68 16.20
CA ASP A 148 -10.40 1.90 16.91
C ASP A 148 -10.10 0.39 16.93
N LEU A 149 -9.54 -0.16 15.84
CA LEU A 149 -9.11 -1.57 15.79
C LEU A 149 -7.86 -1.89 16.62
N GLU A 150 -7.05 -0.87 16.93
CA GLU A 150 -5.79 -1.00 17.66
C GLU A 150 -5.92 -0.67 19.17
N ALA A 151 -7.06 -0.13 19.60
CA ALA A 151 -7.41 0.20 20.98
C ALA A 151 -7.92 -1.01 21.79
#